data_AF-A0A817MSV2-F1
#
_entry.id   AF-A0A817MSV2-F1
#
_cell.length_a   1.000
_cell.length_b   1.000
_cell.length_c   1.000
_cell.angle_alpha   90.00
_cell.angle_beta   90.00
_cell.angle_gamma   90.00
#
_symmetry.space_group_name_H-M   'P 1'
#
loop_
_entity.id
_entity.type
_entity.pdbx_description
1 polymer ?
#
loop_
_entity_poly.entity_id
_entity_poly.type
_entity_poly.pdbx_seq_one_letter_code
_entity_poly.pdbx_strand_id
1 'polypeptide(L)'
;MMEFFNQQMHLTGLSQTEGNPVIAVQINLDKNFAFLEFRSIDETTAAMAFDGIVFQGQSLKIRRPRDYQPMPGGGDLPNSNVPGLVSTVVADSPFKIFLGGLPNYLNDDQVKELLMSFGPLKAFNLVKDAATGLSKGYAFCEYVESNVTDAAIQGLNGMQLGDKKLIVQLASVGAKNMPGMPGAIGVQLPGVNLLAPTVATEVLCLLNMVTEEELRDDEEYEDIMEDVREECGKYGLVKSLEIPRPIQGVDVPGVGKIFVEFTSISECQKAQQALTGRKFANRVVVTSYYEPDRYHRREF
;
A
#
# COMPACT_ATOMS: atom_id res chain seq x y z
N MET A 1 16.73 -7.84 -28.07
CA MET A 1 15.63 -7.02 -27.54
C MET A 1 14.65 -6.60 -28.63
N MET A 2 15.09 -6.02 -29.75
CA MET A 2 14.20 -5.66 -30.88
C MET A 2 13.32 -6.82 -31.36
N GLU A 3 13.95 -7.93 -31.76
CA GLU A 3 13.24 -9.12 -32.25
C GLU A 3 12.28 -9.70 -31.21
N PHE A 4 12.67 -9.71 -29.95
CA PHE A 4 11.82 -10.15 -28.84
C PHE A 4 10.53 -9.33 -28.76
N PHE A 5 10.61 -7.99 -28.77
CA PHE A 5 9.40 -7.16 -28.72
C PHE A 5 8.56 -7.26 -29.99
N ASN A 6 9.19 -7.37 -31.16
CA ASN A 6 8.48 -7.63 -32.41
C ASN A 6 7.70 -8.95 -32.33
N GLN A 7 8.34 -10.04 -31.91
CA GLN A 7 7.69 -11.34 -31.76
C GLN A 7 6.50 -11.26 -30.78
N GLN A 8 6.69 -10.63 -29.62
CA GLN A 8 5.65 -10.51 -28.62
C GLN A 8 4.44 -9.71 -29.14
N MET A 9 4.68 -8.59 -29.86
CA MET A 9 3.59 -7.80 -30.46
C MET A 9 2.77 -8.58 -31.48
N HIS A 10 3.40 -9.44 -32.27
CA HIS A 10 2.69 -10.30 -33.21
C HIS A 10 1.89 -11.39 -32.49
N LEU A 11 2.49 -12.04 -31.48
CA LEU A 11 1.83 -13.10 -30.71
C LEU A 11 0.60 -12.60 -29.93
N THR A 12 0.62 -11.37 -29.43
CA THR A 12 -0.50 -10.79 -28.69
C THR A 12 -1.48 -10.01 -29.57
N GLY A 13 -1.28 -9.97 -30.88
CA GLY A 13 -2.14 -9.24 -31.82
C GLY A 13 -2.10 -7.72 -31.62
N LEU A 14 -1.03 -7.19 -31.04
CA LEU A 14 -0.83 -5.75 -30.80
C LEU A 14 -0.14 -5.06 -31.98
N SER A 15 0.35 -5.80 -32.97
CA SER A 15 0.84 -5.23 -34.24
C SER A 15 -0.33 -4.93 -35.17
N GLN A 16 -0.39 -3.69 -35.68
CA GLN A 16 -1.54 -3.19 -36.42
C GLN A 16 -1.42 -3.41 -37.93
N THR A 17 -0.21 -3.47 -38.47
CA THR A 17 0.05 -3.62 -39.90
C THR A 17 1.15 -4.65 -40.16
N GLU A 18 1.27 -5.10 -41.41
CA GLU A 18 2.28 -6.07 -41.81
C GLU A 18 3.71 -5.52 -41.58
N GLY A 19 4.63 -6.36 -41.12
CA GLY A 19 6.01 -5.99 -40.83
C GLY A 19 6.27 -5.66 -39.35
N ASN A 20 7.54 -5.37 -39.04
CA ASN A 20 8.00 -5.24 -37.67
C ASN A 20 7.62 -3.89 -37.04
N PRO A 21 6.91 -3.87 -35.90
CA PRO A 21 6.50 -2.63 -35.23
C PRO A 21 7.66 -1.85 -34.61
N VAL A 22 8.63 -2.54 -33.98
CA VAL A 22 9.85 -1.93 -33.44
C VAL A 22 10.84 -1.71 -34.57
N ILE A 23 11.24 -0.46 -34.78
CA ILE A 23 12.15 -0.04 -35.86
C ILE A 23 13.56 0.24 -35.37
N ALA A 24 13.74 0.63 -34.10
CA ALA A 24 15.05 0.84 -33.51
C ALA A 24 15.07 0.48 -32.03
N VAL A 25 16.23 0.04 -31.55
CA VAL A 25 16.50 -0.18 -30.12
C VAL A 25 17.88 0.39 -29.78
N GLN A 26 17.93 1.26 -28.79
CA GLN A 26 19.17 1.81 -28.26
C GLN A 26 19.33 1.37 -26.82
N ILE A 27 20.36 0.57 -26.53
CA ILE A 27 20.61 0.03 -25.19
C ILE A 27 21.69 0.85 -24.51
N ASN A 28 21.40 1.33 -23.31
CA ASN A 28 22.37 1.95 -22.43
C ASN A 28 22.72 0.96 -21.30
N LEU A 29 23.85 0.26 -21.45
CA LEU A 29 24.29 -0.75 -20.49
C LEU A 29 24.75 -0.11 -19.16
N ASP A 30 25.35 1.09 -19.20
CA ASP A 30 25.85 1.78 -18.01
C ASP A 30 24.73 2.16 -17.05
N LYS A 31 23.58 2.58 -17.59
CA LYS A 31 22.40 3.01 -16.83
C LYS A 31 21.30 1.96 -16.79
N ASN A 32 21.56 0.76 -17.34
CA ASN A 32 20.65 -0.39 -17.38
C ASN A 32 19.23 -0.06 -17.88
N PHE A 33 19.13 0.67 -19.00
CA PHE A 33 17.85 0.93 -19.68
C PHE A 33 18.02 0.87 -21.20
N ALA A 34 16.90 0.77 -21.92
CA ALA A 34 16.89 0.85 -23.38
C ALA A 34 15.76 1.76 -23.88
N PHE A 35 16.00 2.43 -25.00
CA PHE A 35 14.96 3.11 -25.77
C PHE A 35 14.49 2.18 -26.89
N LEU A 36 13.17 2.08 -27.04
CA LEU A 36 12.53 1.39 -28.15
C LEU A 36 11.78 2.41 -28.98
N GLU A 37 12.02 2.38 -30.28
CA GLU A 37 11.32 3.22 -31.25
C GLU A 37 10.38 2.32 -32.06
N PHE A 38 9.13 2.76 -32.18
CA PHE A 38 8.09 2.07 -32.94
C PHE A 38 7.73 2.88 -34.17
N ARG A 39 7.29 2.21 -35.23
CA ARG A 39 6.84 2.87 -36.46
C ARG A 39 5.57 3.71 -36.28
N SER A 40 4.77 3.46 -35.23
CA SER A 40 3.56 4.23 -34.94
C SER A 40 3.38 4.49 -33.44
N ILE A 41 2.65 5.57 -33.15
CA ILE A 41 2.30 5.98 -31.79
C ILE A 41 1.37 4.96 -31.14
N ASP A 42 0.41 4.45 -31.91
CA ASP A 42 -0.57 3.48 -31.43
C ASP A 42 0.09 2.15 -31.05
N GLU A 43 1.05 1.68 -31.84
CA GLU A 43 1.85 0.49 -31.50
C GLU A 43 2.75 0.75 -30.29
N THR A 44 3.28 1.97 -30.14
CA THR A 44 4.00 2.36 -28.92
C THR A 44 3.06 2.33 -27.70
N THR A 45 1.82 2.78 -27.85
CA THR A 45 0.81 2.77 -26.78
C THR A 45 0.45 1.33 -26.42
N ALA A 46 0.21 0.49 -27.41
CA ALA A 46 -0.05 -0.93 -27.23
C ALA A 46 1.12 -1.65 -26.52
N ALA A 47 2.36 -1.30 -26.85
CA ALA A 47 3.54 -1.89 -26.22
C ALA A 47 3.69 -1.57 -24.72
N MET A 48 2.98 -0.56 -24.19
CA MET A 48 2.93 -0.31 -22.74
C MET A 48 2.29 -1.48 -21.98
N ALA A 49 1.46 -2.29 -22.65
CA ALA A 49 0.87 -3.51 -22.12
C ALA A 49 1.91 -4.58 -21.74
N PHE A 50 3.15 -4.48 -22.24
CA PHE A 50 4.25 -5.38 -21.89
C PHE A 50 5.02 -4.96 -20.63
N ASP A 51 4.50 -4.03 -19.83
CA ASP A 51 5.11 -3.71 -18.55
C ASP A 51 5.17 -4.93 -17.62
N GLY A 52 6.37 -5.27 -17.16
CA GLY A 52 6.62 -6.48 -16.36
C GLY A 52 6.95 -7.72 -17.16
N ILE A 53 7.08 -7.61 -18.49
CA ILE A 53 7.53 -8.73 -19.33
C ILE A 53 8.93 -9.20 -18.94
N VAL A 54 9.11 -10.52 -18.91
CA VAL A 54 10.40 -11.14 -18.59
C VAL A 54 11.25 -11.22 -19.86
N PHE A 55 12.42 -10.57 -19.82
CA PHE A 55 13.43 -10.65 -20.86
C PHE A 55 14.76 -11.06 -20.23
N GLN A 56 15.36 -12.14 -20.72
CA GLN A 56 16.62 -12.70 -20.18
C GLN A 56 16.60 -12.91 -18.66
N GLY A 57 15.46 -13.37 -18.13
CA GLY A 57 15.29 -13.61 -16.69
C GLY A 57 15.14 -12.34 -15.85
N GLN A 58 14.86 -11.18 -16.45
CA GLN A 58 14.56 -9.95 -15.73
C GLN A 58 13.20 -9.38 -16.15
N SER A 59 12.41 -8.97 -15.16
CA SER A 59 11.16 -8.23 -15.39
C SER A 59 11.47 -6.79 -15.84
N LEU A 60 11.05 -6.42 -17.05
CA LEU A 60 11.29 -5.09 -17.62
C LEU A 60 10.26 -4.07 -17.15
N LYS A 61 10.71 -2.83 -16.85
CA LYS A 61 9.83 -1.68 -16.58
C LYS A 61 9.66 -0.86 -17.85
N ILE A 62 8.44 -0.79 -18.39
CA ILE A 62 8.16 -0.10 -19.66
C ILE A 62 7.40 1.20 -19.39
N ARG A 63 8.00 2.34 -19.73
CA ARG A 63 7.40 3.67 -19.53
C ARG A 63 7.64 4.56 -20.74
N ARG A 64 6.78 5.57 -20.90
CA ARG A 64 7.05 6.70 -21.80
C ARG A 64 8.25 7.51 -21.28
N PRO A 65 9.09 8.08 -22.16
CA PRO A 65 10.10 9.07 -21.78
C PRO A 65 9.48 10.25 -21.03
N ARG A 66 10.25 10.90 -20.14
CA ARG A 66 9.74 11.98 -19.27
C ARG A 66 9.30 13.22 -20.03
N ASP A 67 9.86 13.40 -21.22
CA ASP A 67 9.66 14.51 -22.17
C ASP A 67 8.59 14.20 -23.23
N TYR A 68 7.93 13.04 -23.16
CA TYR A 68 6.83 12.70 -24.06
C TYR A 68 5.61 13.60 -23.80
N GLN A 69 5.19 14.33 -24.84
CA GLN A 69 3.95 15.10 -24.83
C GLN A 69 2.88 14.33 -25.62
N PRO A 70 1.76 13.94 -24.99
CA PRO A 70 0.67 13.28 -25.70
C PRO A 70 0.08 14.23 -26.75
N MET A 71 -0.13 13.74 -27.98
CA MET A 71 -0.83 14.51 -29.00
C MET A 71 -2.29 14.71 -28.58
N PRO A 72 -2.86 15.92 -28.76
CA PRO A 72 -4.27 16.16 -28.47
C PRO A 72 -5.15 15.26 -29.33
N GLY A 73 -5.92 14.37 -28.69
CA GLY A 73 -6.80 13.40 -29.35
C GLY A 73 -6.25 11.96 -29.44
N GLY A 74 -5.05 11.68 -28.93
CA GLY A 74 -4.53 10.32 -28.80
C GLY A 74 -5.30 9.54 -27.72
N GLY A 75 -5.97 8.47 -28.14
CA GLY A 75 -6.91 7.69 -27.33
C GLY A 75 -6.32 7.11 -26.03
N ASP A 76 -7.23 6.86 -25.08
CA ASP A 76 -6.97 6.19 -23.82
C ASP A 76 -6.02 5.00 -23.98
N LEU A 77 -5.08 4.86 -23.03
CA LEU A 77 -4.28 3.65 -22.87
C LEU A 77 -5.26 2.47 -22.80
N PRO A 78 -5.25 1.53 -23.76
CA PRO A 78 -6.03 0.32 -23.59
C PRO A 78 -5.45 -0.37 -22.36
N ASN A 79 -6.29 -0.60 -21.36
CA ASN A 79 -5.96 -1.38 -20.17
C ASN A 79 -5.87 -2.88 -20.55
N SER A 80 -5.12 -3.18 -21.61
CA SER A 80 -4.86 -4.51 -22.12
C SER A 80 -3.83 -5.14 -21.20
N ASN A 81 -4.29 -5.62 -20.04
CA ASN A 81 -3.50 -6.57 -19.27
C ASN A 81 -3.28 -7.79 -20.15
N VAL A 82 -2.07 -7.96 -20.68
CA VAL A 82 -1.70 -9.19 -21.38
C VAL A 82 -1.77 -10.33 -20.34
N PRO A 83 -2.56 -11.39 -20.57
CA PRO A 83 -2.69 -12.49 -19.62
C PRO A 83 -1.32 -13.09 -19.27
N GLY A 84 -1.06 -13.28 -17.97
CA GLY A 84 0.21 -13.82 -17.46
C GLY A 84 1.30 -12.78 -17.20
N LEU A 85 1.05 -11.49 -17.48
CA LEU A 85 1.98 -10.42 -17.15
C LEU A 85 1.70 -9.81 -15.78
N VAL A 86 2.76 -9.57 -15.00
CA VAL A 86 2.68 -8.91 -13.69
C VAL A 86 3.19 -7.48 -13.84
N SER A 87 2.29 -6.50 -13.78
CA SER A 87 2.64 -5.07 -13.94
C SER A 87 3.67 -4.63 -12.89
N THR A 88 4.60 -3.76 -13.29
CA THR A 88 5.59 -3.17 -12.38
C THR A 88 5.08 -1.90 -11.69
N VAL A 89 3.88 -1.43 -12.06
CA VAL A 89 3.15 -0.37 -11.34
C VAL A 89 2.11 -1.01 -10.44
N VAL A 90 2.27 -0.84 -9.13
CA VAL A 90 1.24 -1.21 -8.16
C VAL A 90 0.41 0.03 -7.84
N ALA A 91 -0.71 0.17 -8.55
CA ALA A 91 -1.68 1.24 -8.34
C ALA A 91 -2.19 1.24 -6.89
N ASP A 92 -2.52 2.41 -6.36
CA ASP A 92 -3.12 2.49 -5.04
C ASP A 92 -4.54 1.93 -5.09
N SER A 93 -4.81 0.93 -4.26
CA SER A 93 -6.10 0.26 -4.15
C SER A 93 -6.29 -0.25 -2.72
N PRO A 94 -7.53 -0.56 -2.29
CA PRO A 94 -7.78 -1.19 -1.00
C PRO A 94 -7.12 -2.56 -0.82
N PHE A 95 -6.68 -3.19 -1.91
CA PHE A 95 -6.07 -4.52 -1.94
C PHE A 95 -4.56 -4.49 -2.22
N LYS A 96 -3.97 -3.29 -2.27
CA LYS A 96 -2.52 -3.14 -2.38
C LYS A 96 -1.87 -3.63 -1.10
N ILE A 97 -0.89 -4.50 -1.23
CA ILE A 97 -0.12 -5.06 -0.13
C ILE A 97 1.26 -4.42 -0.08
N PHE A 98 1.71 -4.08 1.12
CA PHE A 98 3.10 -3.78 1.46
C PHE A 98 3.77 -5.03 2.03
N LEU A 99 4.96 -5.35 1.52
CA LEU A 99 5.83 -6.41 2.01
C LEU A 99 7.16 -5.82 2.45
N GLY A 100 7.37 -5.66 3.74
CA GLY A 100 8.62 -5.21 4.35
C GLY A 100 9.42 -6.35 4.99
N GLY A 101 10.64 -6.04 5.44
CA GLY A 101 11.51 -7.00 6.10
C GLY A 101 12.19 -7.99 5.16
N LEU A 102 12.14 -7.74 3.84
CA LEU A 102 12.80 -8.58 2.85
C LEU A 102 14.32 -8.45 2.99
N PRO A 103 15.07 -9.56 3.02
CA PRO A 103 16.51 -9.52 2.90
C PRO A 103 16.96 -8.84 1.59
N ASN A 104 17.94 -7.94 1.69
CA ASN A 104 18.35 -7.08 0.58
C ASN A 104 18.99 -7.86 -0.59
N TYR A 105 19.38 -9.12 -0.37
CA TYR A 105 19.92 -10.02 -1.38
C TYR A 105 18.83 -10.69 -2.25
N LEU A 106 17.56 -10.61 -1.86
CA LEU A 106 16.47 -11.17 -2.67
C LEU A 106 16.18 -10.27 -3.88
N ASN A 107 16.02 -10.91 -5.03
CA ASN A 107 15.63 -10.26 -6.27
C ASN A 107 14.11 -10.30 -6.50
N ASP A 108 13.64 -9.58 -7.53
CA ASP A 108 12.22 -9.46 -7.86
C ASP A 108 11.56 -10.83 -8.08
N ASP A 109 12.22 -11.74 -8.80
CA ASP A 109 11.65 -13.04 -9.17
C ASP A 109 11.50 -13.95 -7.95
N GLN A 110 12.49 -13.98 -7.05
CA GLN A 110 12.41 -14.75 -5.80
C GLN A 110 11.27 -14.28 -4.89
N VAL A 111 11.05 -12.96 -4.80
CA VAL A 111 9.96 -12.40 -3.98
C VAL A 111 8.61 -12.64 -4.68
N LYS A 112 8.55 -12.55 -6.01
CA LYS A 112 7.36 -12.91 -6.79
C LYS A 112 6.98 -14.38 -6.60
N GLU A 113 7.93 -15.30 -6.66
CA GLU A 113 7.68 -16.74 -6.47
C GLU A 113 7.07 -17.03 -5.09
N LEU A 114 7.59 -16.37 -4.04
CA LEU A 114 7.02 -16.46 -2.69
C LEU A 114 5.55 -16.01 -2.66
N LEU A 115 5.25 -14.85 -3.27
CA LEU A 115 3.90 -14.30 -3.34
C LEU A 115 2.95 -15.15 -4.20
N MET A 116 3.45 -15.67 -5.32
CA MET A 116 2.66 -16.48 -6.27
C MET A 116 2.20 -17.82 -5.69
N SER A 117 2.74 -18.24 -4.55
CA SER A 117 2.26 -19.40 -3.80
C SER A 117 0.84 -19.23 -3.26
N PHE A 118 0.36 -17.98 -3.11
CA PHE A 118 -1.01 -17.67 -2.67
C PHE A 118 -1.97 -17.42 -3.83
N GLY A 119 -1.49 -16.86 -4.93
CA GLY A 119 -2.31 -16.58 -6.11
C GLY A 119 -1.59 -15.77 -7.19
N PRO A 120 -2.19 -15.63 -8.38
CA PRO A 120 -1.60 -14.86 -9.46
C PRO A 120 -1.53 -13.36 -9.11
N LEU A 121 -0.38 -12.75 -9.38
CA LEU A 121 -0.15 -11.32 -9.14
C LEU A 121 -0.67 -10.48 -10.31
N LYS A 122 -1.43 -9.43 -10.00
CA LYS A 122 -1.81 -8.39 -10.95
C LYS A 122 -0.68 -7.38 -11.13
N ALA A 123 -0.05 -6.99 -10.03
CA ALA A 123 1.06 -6.06 -10.03
C ALA A 123 2.06 -6.37 -8.91
N PHE A 124 3.33 -6.07 -9.16
CA PHE A 124 4.43 -6.26 -8.21
C PHE A 124 5.55 -5.26 -8.46
N ASN A 125 6.09 -4.68 -7.40
CA ASN A 125 7.26 -3.82 -7.48
C ASN A 125 8.14 -3.99 -6.24
N LEU A 126 9.32 -4.58 -6.42
CA LEU A 126 10.40 -4.53 -5.42
C LEU A 126 11.05 -3.15 -5.46
N VAL A 127 11.07 -2.47 -4.32
CA VAL A 127 11.63 -1.12 -4.28
C VAL A 127 13.14 -1.19 -4.13
N LYS A 128 13.83 -0.61 -5.09
CA LYS A 128 15.29 -0.55 -5.16
C LYS A 128 15.77 0.89 -5.06
N ASP A 129 16.98 1.05 -4.57
CA ASP A 129 17.69 2.31 -4.62
C ASP A 129 18.08 2.64 -6.08
N ALA A 130 17.81 3.88 -6.51
CA ALA A 130 17.97 4.28 -7.90
C ALA A 130 19.44 4.45 -8.32
N ALA A 131 20.35 4.69 -7.36
CA ALA A 131 21.76 4.88 -7.65
C ALA A 131 22.51 3.54 -7.68
N THR A 132 22.18 2.63 -6.77
CA THR A 132 22.90 1.37 -6.58
C THR A 132 22.19 0.14 -7.17
N GLY A 133 20.90 0.24 -7.47
CA GLY A 133 20.08 -0.89 -7.92
C GLY A 133 19.80 -1.93 -6.82
N LEU A 134 20.24 -1.69 -5.59
CA LEU A 134 20.06 -2.61 -4.47
C LEU A 134 18.64 -2.52 -3.90
N SER A 135 18.11 -3.65 -3.44
CA SER A 135 16.80 -3.71 -2.77
C SER A 135 16.81 -2.87 -1.49
N LYS A 136 15.77 -2.07 -1.29
CA LYS A 136 15.51 -1.35 -0.03
C LYS A 136 14.89 -2.25 1.04
N GLY A 137 14.67 -3.53 0.76
CA GLY A 137 14.12 -4.50 1.70
C GLY A 137 12.59 -4.45 1.83
N TYR A 138 11.90 -3.86 0.84
CA TYR A 138 10.44 -3.88 0.78
C TYR A 138 9.91 -3.88 -0.66
N ALA A 139 8.70 -4.42 -0.83
CA ALA A 139 7.98 -4.49 -2.08
C ALA A 139 6.52 -4.08 -1.90
N PHE A 140 5.86 -3.79 -3.02
CA PHE A 140 4.41 -3.69 -3.09
C PHE A 140 3.88 -4.73 -4.06
N CYS A 141 2.67 -5.24 -3.83
CA CYS A 141 1.98 -6.10 -4.78
C CYS A 141 0.46 -5.97 -4.68
N GLU A 142 -0.24 -6.48 -5.69
CA GLU A 142 -1.69 -6.67 -5.69
C GLU A 142 -1.98 -7.97 -6.43
N TYR A 143 -2.88 -8.80 -5.89
CA TYR A 143 -3.30 -10.05 -6.54
C TYR A 143 -4.36 -9.78 -7.62
N VAL A 144 -4.49 -10.69 -8.58
CA VAL A 144 -5.61 -10.67 -9.55
C VAL A 144 -6.94 -10.88 -8.82
N GLU A 145 -6.95 -11.82 -7.87
CA GLU A 145 -8.11 -12.13 -7.05
C GLU A 145 -7.96 -11.48 -5.66
N SER A 146 -8.89 -10.59 -5.31
CA SER A 146 -8.80 -9.82 -4.07
C SER A 146 -9.02 -10.67 -2.81
N ASN A 147 -9.74 -11.80 -2.91
CA ASN A 147 -9.99 -12.73 -1.80
C ASN A 147 -8.71 -13.42 -1.27
N VAL A 148 -7.65 -13.49 -2.07
CA VAL A 148 -6.35 -14.06 -1.68
C VAL A 148 -5.56 -13.11 -0.78
N THR A 149 -5.84 -11.80 -0.86
CA THR A 149 -5.11 -10.73 -0.16
C THR A 149 -5.00 -11.00 1.34
N ASP A 150 -6.11 -11.30 2.01
CA ASP A 150 -6.12 -11.55 3.46
C ASP A 150 -5.36 -12.82 3.83
N ALA A 151 -5.53 -13.90 3.07
CA ALA A 151 -4.83 -15.15 3.28
C ALA A 151 -3.31 -14.99 3.10
N ALA A 152 -2.88 -14.22 2.10
CA ALA A 152 -1.48 -13.90 1.87
C ALA A 152 -0.88 -13.05 3.00
N ILE A 153 -1.62 -12.05 3.50
CA ILE A 153 -1.19 -11.24 4.65
C ILE A 153 -1.03 -12.13 5.88
N GLN A 154 -2.03 -12.96 6.21
CA GLN A 154 -1.98 -13.83 7.39
C GLN A 154 -0.88 -14.89 7.28
N GLY A 155 -0.66 -15.45 6.09
CA GLY A 155 0.35 -16.49 5.87
C GLY A 155 1.78 -15.98 5.86
N LEU A 156 2.02 -14.75 5.40
CA LEU A 156 3.36 -14.20 5.23
C LEU A 156 3.79 -13.24 6.35
N ASN A 157 2.85 -12.57 7.02
CA ASN A 157 3.20 -11.63 8.07
C ASN A 157 3.83 -12.35 9.27
N GLY A 158 5.01 -11.90 9.70
CA GLY A 158 5.79 -12.54 10.74
C GLY A 158 6.60 -13.77 10.28
N MET A 159 6.49 -14.18 9.02
CA MET A 159 7.27 -15.30 8.46
C MET A 159 8.76 -15.00 8.58
N GLN A 160 9.52 -15.94 9.14
CA GLN A 160 10.97 -15.83 9.28
C GLN A 160 11.64 -16.13 7.93
N LEU A 161 12.43 -15.19 7.42
CA LEU A 161 13.21 -15.34 6.20
C LEU A 161 14.67 -14.97 6.49
N GLY A 162 15.47 -15.99 6.79
CA GLY A 162 16.82 -15.82 7.35
C GLY A 162 16.76 -15.22 8.75
N ASP A 163 17.53 -14.16 8.97
CA ASP A 163 17.60 -13.39 10.21
C ASP A 163 16.49 -12.33 10.34
N LYS A 164 15.66 -12.15 9.30
CA LYS A 164 14.58 -11.15 9.27
C LYS A 164 13.21 -11.81 9.38
N LYS A 165 12.25 -11.04 9.88
CA LYS A 165 10.82 -11.38 9.80
C LYS A 165 10.15 -10.49 8.77
N LEU A 166 9.32 -11.10 7.93
CA LEU A 166 8.53 -10.38 6.97
C LEU A 166 7.44 -9.58 7.68
N ILE A 167 7.17 -8.40 7.14
CA ILE A 167 6.09 -7.53 7.58
C ILE A 167 5.14 -7.38 6.40
N VAL A 168 3.97 -8.01 6.47
CA VAL A 168 3.00 -8.01 5.37
C VAL A 168 1.70 -7.40 5.84
N GLN A 169 1.21 -6.39 5.13
CA GLN A 169 0.00 -5.65 5.50
C GLN A 169 -0.58 -4.94 4.28
N LEU A 170 -1.84 -4.48 4.36
CA LEU A 170 -2.38 -3.56 3.37
C LEU A 170 -1.56 -2.25 3.35
N ALA A 171 -1.28 -1.76 2.14
CA ALA A 171 -0.62 -0.49 1.95
C ALA A 171 -1.64 0.64 2.14
N SER A 172 -1.32 1.63 2.98
CA SER A 172 -2.18 2.80 3.16
C SER A 172 -2.37 3.55 1.83
N VAL A 173 -3.63 3.66 1.40
CA VAL A 173 -4.04 4.49 0.27
C VAL A 173 -3.88 5.96 0.71
N GLY A 174 -2.80 6.63 0.31
CA GLY A 174 -2.70 8.09 0.50
C GLY A 174 -1.32 8.72 0.71
N ALA A 175 -0.25 7.97 0.94
CA ALA A 175 1.07 8.57 1.15
C ALA A 175 1.85 8.73 -0.18
N LYS A 176 1.40 9.63 -1.06
CA LYS A 176 2.28 10.11 -2.15
C LYS A 176 3.44 10.91 -1.57
N ASN A 177 4.64 10.57 -2.02
CA ASN A 177 5.92 11.24 -1.78
C ASN A 177 5.82 12.76 -1.56
N MET A 178 6.16 13.19 -0.34
CA MET A 178 6.70 14.53 -0.09
C MET A 178 8.16 14.37 0.37
N PRO A 179 9.16 14.83 -0.39
CA PRO A 179 10.56 14.76 0.02
C PRO A 179 10.84 15.90 1.01
N GLY A 180 11.19 15.58 2.26
CA GLY A 180 11.70 16.59 3.20
C GLY A 180 11.38 16.43 4.69
N MET A 181 10.62 15.41 5.13
CA MET A 181 10.35 15.21 6.56
C MET A 181 11.11 13.98 7.08
N PRO A 182 11.90 14.07 8.17
CA PRO A 182 12.49 12.89 8.79
C PRO A 182 11.39 11.99 9.36
N GLY A 183 11.09 10.95 8.58
CA GLY A 183 10.54 9.64 8.93
C GLY A 183 9.44 9.59 9.99
N ALA A 184 8.18 9.74 9.57
CA ALA A 184 7.07 9.11 10.25
C ALA A 184 7.17 7.59 10.02
N ILE A 185 7.83 6.91 10.95
CA ILE A 185 7.85 5.45 11.07
C ILE A 185 6.41 5.03 11.39
N GLY A 186 5.79 4.25 10.50
CA GLY A 186 4.57 3.53 10.82
C GLY A 186 4.89 2.46 11.86
N VAL A 187 4.77 2.82 13.14
CA VAL A 187 4.96 1.92 14.27
C VAL A 187 3.77 0.96 14.31
N GLN A 188 4.00 -0.32 14.03
CA GLN A 188 3.02 -1.39 14.26
C GLN A 188 2.96 -1.69 15.77
N LEU A 189 1.79 -1.52 16.39
CA LEU A 189 1.51 -2.13 17.70
C LEU A 189 0.88 -3.52 17.52
N PRO A 190 1.24 -4.50 18.37
CA PRO A 190 0.58 -5.80 18.40
C PRO A 190 -0.90 -5.64 18.79
N GLY A 191 -1.82 -6.36 18.11
CA GLY A 191 -3.23 -6.49 18.54
C GLY A 191 -4.28 -5.67 17.76
N VAL A 192 -3.90 -4.95 16.70
CA VAL A 192 -4.86 -4.14 15.91
C VAL A 192 -5.32 -4.88 14.66
N ASN A 193 -6.54 -5.42 14.68
CA ASN A 193 -7.21 -5.98 13.51
C ASN A 193 -7.85 -4.84 12.68
N LEU A 194 -7.24 -4.46 11.56
CA LEU A 194 -7.61 -3.29 10.72
C LEU A 194 -8.83 -3.53 9.80
N LEU A 195 -9.70 -4.49 10.10
CA LEU A 195 -10.95 -4.76 9.35
C LEU A 195 -12.09 -3.79 9.69
N ALA A 196 -11.78 -2.54 10.04
CA ALA A 196 -12.78 -1.55 10.42
C ALA A 196 -13.34 -0.81 9.18
N PRO A 197 -14.60 -0.36 9.20
CA PRO A 197 -15.29 0.23 8.05
C PRO A 197 -14.48 1.33 7.37
N THR A 198 -14.34 1.25 6.04
CA THR A 198 -13.85 2.37 5.21
C THR A 198 -14.91 3.45 5.01
N VAL A 199 -16.16 3.14 5.37
CA VAL A 199 -17.30 4.07 5.33
C VAL A 199 -17.23 4.96 6.57
N ALA A 200 -17.32 6.27 6.36
CA ALA A 200 -17.33 7.23 7.45
C ALA A 200 -18.56 7.01 8.34
N THR A 201 -18.33 6.87 9.64
CA THR A 201 -19.36 6.75 10.68
C THR A 201 -19.26 7.93 11.63
N GLU A 202 -20.10 7.97 12.66
CA GLU A 202 -20.03 8.94 13.75
C GLU A 202 -19.06 8.52 14.87
N VAL A 203 -18.46 7.33 14.79
CA VAL A 203 -17.51 6.81 15.79
C VAL A 203 -16.11 6.72 15.19
N LEU A 204 -15.15 7.42 15.81
CA LEU A 204 -13.74 7.40 15.45
C LEU A 204 -12.96 6.52 16.44
N CYS A 205 -12.22 5.56 15.93
CA CYS A 205 -11.23 4.78 16.68
C CYS A 205 -9.85 5.43 16.51
N LEU A 206 -9.27 5.92 17.59
CA LEU A 206 -7.89 6.36 17.67
C LEU A 206 -7.02 5.20 18.17
N LEU A 207 -5.93 4.98 17.45
CA LEU A 207 -5.01 3.88 17.63
C LEU A 207 -3.62 4.47 17.87
N ASN A 208 -2.79 3.71 18.58
CA ASN A 208 -1.40 4.09 18.85
C ASN A 208 -1.27 5.40 19.68
N MET A 209 -2.29 5.76 20.47
CA MET A 209 -2.26 6.95 21.35
C MET A 209 -1.81 6.61 22.76
N VAL A 210 -2.27 5.47 23.29
CA VAL A 210 -2.08 5.07 24.70
C VAL A 210 -1.50 3.66 24.80
N THR A 211 -0.92 3.35 25.94
CA THR A 211 -0.37 2.05 26.30
C THR A 211 -1.18 1.42 27.43
N GLU A 212 -1.03 0.10 27.60
CA GLU A 212 -1.71 -0.61 28.68
C GLU A 212 -1.25 -0.14 30.06
N GLU A 213 0.01 0.28 30.20
CA GLU A 213 0.59 0.73 31.47
C GLU A 213 -0.03 2.07 31.90
N GLU A 214 -0.14 3.03 30.98
CA GLU A 214 -0.76 4.34 31.22
C GLU A 214 -2.25 4.21 31.59
N LEU A 215 -2.95 3.21 31.03
CA LEU A 215 -4.37 2.96 31.33
C LEU A 215 -4.60 2.27 32.69
N ARG A 216 -3.54 1.77 33.34
CA ARG A 216 -3.65 1.15 34.68
C ARG A 216 -3.61 2.19 35.81
N ASP A 217 -2.97 3.33 35.58
CA ASP A 217 -2.94 4.43 36.52
C ASP A 217 -4.24 5.25 36.44
N ASP A 218 -4.80 5.62 37.60
CA ASP A 218 -6.08 6.34 37.65
C ASP A 218 -5.93 7.83 37.35
N GLU A 219 -4.81 8.45 37.74
CA GLU A 219 -4.55 9.88 37.48
C GLU A 219 -4.22 10.07 35.99
N GLU A 220 -3.35 9.23 35.43
CA GLU A 220 -2.97 9.30 34.01
C GLU A 220 -4.15 8.96 33.07
N TYR A 221 -5.03 8.04 33.47
CA TYR A 221 -6.24 7.73 32.72
C TYR A 221 -7.20 8.93 32.63
N GLU A 222 -7.41 9.65 33.73
CA GLU A 222 -8.27 10.85 33.73
C GLU A 222 -7.65 11.96 32.88
N ASP A 223 -6.34 12.20 33.00
CA ASP A 223 -5.62 13.18 32.17
C ASP A 223 -5.75 12.86 30.67
N ILE A 224 -5.54 11.60 30.28
CA ILE A 224 -5.73 11.13 28.90
C ILE A 224 -7.17 11.35 28.44
N MET A 225 -8.16 11.08 29.30
CA MET A 225 -9.56 11.26 28.95
C MET A 225 -9.88 12.72 28.67
N GLU A 226 -9.43 13.64 29.54
CA GLU A 226 -9.63 15.07 29.38
C GLU A 226 -8.92 15.61 28.12
N ASP A 227 -7.65 15.25 27.91
CA ASP A 227 -6.85 15.67 26.76
C ASP A 227 -7.50 15.22 25.43
N VAL A 228 -7.90 13.95 25.35
CA VAL A 228 -8.53 13.42 24.13
C VAL A 228 -9.87 14.08 23.87
N ARG A 229 -10.65 14.34 24.93
CA ARG A 229 -11.95 14.99 24.82
C ARG A 229 -11.80 16.45 24.36
N GLU A 230 -10.88 17.20 24.96
CA GLU A 230 -10.61 18.58 24.57
C GLU A 230 -10.10 18.66 23.13
N GLU A 231 -9.14 17.80 22.79
CA GLU A 231 -8.55 17.79 21.45
C GLU A 231 -9.58 17.39 20.38
N CYS A 232 -10.40 16.36 20.62
CA CYS A 232 -11.48 15.97 19.71
C CYS A 232 -12.59 17.03 19.63
N GLY A 233 -12.87 17.72 20.74
CA GLY A 233 -13.85 18.80 20.84
C GLY A 233 -13.59 19.97 19.88
N LYS A 234 -12.35 20.15 19.42
CA LYS A 234 -11.98 21.18 18.43
C LYS A 234 -12.57 20.92 17.05
N TYR A 235 -12.97 19.69 16.75
CA TYR A 235 -13.43 19.27 15.42
C TYR A 235 -14.93 18.95 15.36
N GLY A 236 -15.55 18.72 16.51
CA GLY A 236 -16.98 18.43 16.62
C GLY A 236 -17.41 18.16 18.06
N LEU A 237 -18.72 18.04 18.28
CA LEU A 237 -19.24 17.78 19.62
C LEU A 237 -19.09 16.30 19.97
N VAL A 238 -18.26 16.01 20.97
CA VAL A 238 -18.04 14.66 21.49
C VAL A 238 -19.24 14.23 22.33
N LYS A 239 -20.02 13.28 21.80
CA LYS A 239 -21.21 12.71 22.44
C LYS A 239 -20.82 11.66 23.49
N SER A 240 -19.88 10.79 23.14
CA SER A 240 -19.37 9.74 24.03
C SER A 240 -17.89 9.49 23.77
N LEU A 241 -17.16 9.08 24.81
CA LEU A 241 -15.75 8.74 24.78
C LEU A 241 -15.56 7.49 25.62
N GLU A 242 -14.92 6.47 25.05
CA GLU A 242 -14.64 5.21 25.75
C GLU A 242 -13.19 4.76 25.50
N ILE A 243 -12.51 4.39 26.58
CA ILE A 243 -11.12 3.89 26.55
C ILE A 243 -11.09 2.59 27.38
N PRO A 244 -11.07 1.40 26.74
CA PRO A 244 -11.07 0.14 27.47
C PRO A 244 -9.82 0.00 28.35
N ARG A 245 -10.02 -0.13 29.67
CA ARG A 245 -8.94 -0.35 30.63
C ARG A 245 -8.59 -1.83 30.78
N PRO A 246 -7.31 -2.18 30.95
CA PRO A 246 -6.90 -3.54 31.23
C PRO A 246 -7.37 -4.00 32.61
N ILE A 247 -7.78 -5.27 32.72
CA ILE A 247 -8.16 -5.91 33.99
C ILE A 247 -7.15 -7.04 34.26
N GLN A 248 -6.59 -7.10 35.47
CA GLN A 248 -5.62 -8.14 35.80
C GLN A 248 -6.20 -9.55 35.58
N GLY A 249 -5.51 -10.35 34.76
CA GLY A 249 -5.88 -11.73 34.48
C GLY A 249 -7.04 -11.91 33.49
N VAL A 250 -7.52 -10.83 32.88
CA VAL A 250 -8.60 -10.87 31.87
C VAL A 250 -8.12 -10.18 30.60
N ASP A 251 -8.27 -10.86 29.46
CA ASP A 251 -8.08 -10.25 28.15
C ASP A 251 -9.29 -9.35 27.86
N VAL A 252 -9.07 -8.03 27.90
CA VAL A 252 -10.11 -7.04 27.65
C VAL A 252 -9.99 -6.58 26.18
N PRO A 253 -11.00 -6.83 25.34
CA PRO A 253 -10.99 -6.37 23.95
C PRO A 253 -10.89 -4.85 23.87
N GLY A 254 -10.06 -4.36 22.94
CA GLY A 254 -9.94 -2.93 22.67
C GLY A 254 -8.98 -2.15 23.57
N VAL A 255 -8.27 -2.79 24.50
CA VAL A 255 -7.21 -2.14 25.29
C VAL A 255 -6.16 -1.51 24.36
N GLY A 256 -5.76 -0.28 24.66
CA GLY A 256 -4.83 0.50 23.83
C GLY A 256 -5.50 1.26 22.66
N LYS A 257 -6.84 1.18 22.55
CA LYS A 257 -7.64 1.96 21.59
C LYS A 257 -8.49 2.98 22.33
N ILE A 258 -8.81 4.07 21.65
CA ILE A 258 -9.73 5.10 22.15
C ILE A 258 -10.86 5.27 21.15
N PHE A 259 -12.10 5.27 21.61
CA PHE A 259 -13.28 5.40 20.79
C PHE A 259 -14.01 6.69 21.10
N VAL A 260 -14.22 7.52 20.09
CA VAL A 260 -14.85 8.84 20.21
C VAL A 260 -16.09 8.87 19.33
N GLU A 261 -17.27 9.01 19.92
CA GLU A 261 -18.53 9.21 19.21
C GLU A 261 -18.82 10.72 19.08
N PHE A 262 -19.01 11.18 17.85
CA PHE A 262 -19.41 12.55 17.52
C PHE A 262 -20.92 12.63 17.28
N THR A 263 -21.48 13.84 17.28
CA THR A 263 -22.90 14.03 16.95
C THR A 263 -23.24 13.86 15.47
N SER A 264 -22.24 13.96 14.60
CA SER A 264 -22.43 13.78 13.16
C SER A 264 -21.23 13.13 12.49
N ILE A 265 -21.49 12.43 11.39
CA ILE A 265 -20.47 11.83 10.53
C ILE A 265 -19.51 12.90 10.00
N SER A 266 -20.01 14.10 9.66
CA SER A 266 -19.17 15.19 9.13
C SER A 266 -18.14 15.68 10.15
N GLU A 267 -18.53 15.76 11.42
CA GLU A 267 -17.61 16.11 12.52
C GLU A 267 -16.55 15.02 12.73
N CYS A 268 -16.97 13.75 12.72
CA CYS A 268 -16.05 12.62 12.80
C CYS A 268 -15.04 12.60 11.65
N GLN A 269 -15.47 12.91 10.41
CA GLN A 269 -14.58 13.01 9.25
C GLN A 269 -13.55 14.15 9.40
N LYS A 270 -13.96 15.31 9.92
CA LYS A 270 -13.05 16.42 10.21
C LYS A 270 -12.01 16.04 11.25
N ALA A 271 -12.44 15.40 12.33
CA ALA A 271 -11.54 14.89 13.37
C ALA A 271 -10.56 13.86 12.80
N GLN A 272 -11.03 12.92 11.99
CA GLN A 272 -10.21 11.90 11.32
C GLN A 272 -9.09 12.56 10.50
N GLN A 273 -9.44 13.50 9.62
CA GLN A 273 -8.48 14.19 8.75
C GLN A 273 -7.44 15.01 9.53
N ALA A 274 -7.86 15.61 10.65
CA ALA A 274 -7.00 16.46 11.45
C ALA A 274 -6.06 15.66 12.38
N LEU A 275 -6.52 14.51 12.89
CA LEU A 275 -5.83 13.72 13.90
C LEU A 275 -4.93 12.63 13.30
N THR A 276 -5.26 12.09 12.13
CA THR A 276 -4.40 11.10 11.45
C THR A 276 -2.99 11.64 11.26
N GLY A 277 -1.99 10.87 11.70
CA GLY A 277 -0.58 11.18 11.48
C GLY A 277 -0.01 12.23 12.45
N ARG A 278 -0.81 12.77 13.38
CA ARG A 278 -0.29 13.61 14.46
C ARG A 278 0.60 12.83 15.40
N LYS A 279 1.45 13.54 16.13
CA LYS A 279 2.25 12.93 17.21
C LYS A 279 1.57 13.18 18.55
N PHE A 280 1.42 12.11 19.35
CA PHE A 280 0.99 12.13 20.74
C PHE A 280 1.99 11.31 21.55
N ALA A 281 2.59 11.86 22.61
CA ALA A 281 3.64 11.20 23.40
C ALA A 281 4.74 10.52 22.55
N ASN A 282 5.18 11.19 21.47
CA ASN A 282 6.17 10.70 20.50
C ASN A 282 5.72 9.48 19.65
N ARG A 283 4.46 9.05 19.75
CA ARG A 283 3.80 8.04 18.93
C ARG A 283 2.96 8.71 17.85
N VAL A 284 2.74 8.01 16.75
CA VAL A 284 1.94 8.53 15.63
C VAL A 284 0.49 8.06 15.78
N VAL A 285 -0.43 9.01 15.87
CA VAL A 285 -1.86 8.75 15.96
C VAL A 285 -2.36 8.14 14.66
N VAL A 286 -2.95 6.96 14.76
CA VAL A 286 -3.63 6.28 13.65
C VAL A 286 -5.13 6.36 13.91
N THR A 287 -5.93 6.57 12.87
CA THR A 287 -7.38 6.68 13.03
C THR A 287 -8.11 5.76 12.05
N SER A 288 -9.28 5.29 12.45
CA SER A 288 -10.17 4.47 11.62
C SER A 288 -11.62 4.71 12.05
N TYR A 289 -12.59 4.55 11.15
CA TYR A 289 -14.01 4.61 11.52
C TYR A 289 -14.42 3.32 12.21
N TYR A 290 -15.38 3.41 13.13
CA TYR A 290 -15.91 2.26 13.86
C TYR A 290 -17.42 2.17 13.71
N GLU A 291 -17.97 0.95 13.72
CA GLU A 291 -19.41 0.75 13.60
C GLU A 291 -20.13 1.25 14.86
N PRO A 292 -21.10 2.17 14.75
CA PRO A 292 -21.83 2.68 15.91
C PRO A 292 -22.54 1.58 16.68
N ASP A 293 -23.14 0.59 16.00
CA ASP A 293 -23.83 -0.52 16.65
C ASP A 293 -22.90 -1.35 17.55
N ARG A 294 -21.67 -1.61 17.10
CA ARG A 294 -20.66 -2.35 17.87
C ARG A 294 -20.16 -1.53 19.05
N TYR A 295 -19.92 -0.23 18.83
CA TYR A 295 -19.54 0.71 19.89
C TYR A 295 -20.58 0.73 21.02
N HIS A 296 -21.87 0.88 20.68
CA HIS A 296 -22.95 0.91 21.67
C HIS A 296 -23.14 -0.42 22.40
N ARG A 297 -22.77 -1.55 21.78
CA ARG A 297 -22.75 -2.87 22.41
C ARG A 297 -21.49 -3.14 23.24
N ARG A 298 -20.55 -2.19 23.28
CA ARG A 298 -19.23 -2.33 23.93
C ARG A 298 -18.41 -3.49 23.37
N GLU A 299 -18.58 -3.76 22.08
CA GLU A 299 -17.71 -4.65 21.32
C GLU A 299 -16.60 -3.77 20.73
N PHE A 300 -15.34 -3.96 21.15
CA PHE A 300 -14.18 -3.10 20.82
C PHE A 300 -13.04 -3.83 20.09
#